data_AF-A0AAX3ITT1-F1
#
_entry.id   AF-A0AAX3ITT1-F1
#
_cell.length_a   1.000
_cell.length_b   1.000
_cell.length_c   1.000
_cell.angle_alpha   90.00
_cell.angle_beta   90.00
_cell.angle_gamma   90.00
#
_symmetry.space_group_name_H-M   'P 1'
#
loop_
_entity.id
_entity.type
_entity.pdbx_description
1 polymer ?
#
loop_
_entity_poly.entity_id
_entity_poly.type
_entity_poly.pdbx_seq_one_letter_code
_entity_poly.pdbx_strand_id
1 'polypeptide(L)' 'MANDYTLISAFETASGLNAIELHTFFAICLIAGLFLAYVWAVRKGFSGFQMDGDIFGYLILILKGAAVVIVVIMFFVY' A
#
# COMPACT_ATOMS: atom_id res chain seq x y z
N MET A 1 2.81 -8.52 38.44
CA MET A 1 1.80 -9.06 37.51
C MET A 1 2.28 -8.69 36.12
N ALA A 2 2.84 -9.65 35.38
CA ALA A 2 3.16 -9.44 33.97
C ALA A 2 1.83 -9.32 33.25
N ASN A 3 1.44 -8.10 32.91
CA ASN A 3 0.19 -7.82 32.23
C ASN A 3 0.38 -8.30 30.78
N ASP A 4 -0.41 -9.28 30.36
CA ASP A 4 -0.41 -9.83 29.00
C ASP A 4 -1.04 -8.80 28.04
N TYR A 5 -0.39 -7.64 27.89
CA TYR A 5 -0.76 -6.68 26.86
C TYR A 5 -0.30 -7.22 25.51
N THR A 6 -1.26 -7.57 24.65
CA THR A 6 -0.97 -7.75 23.23
C THR A 6 -0.63 -6.38 22.63
N LEU A 7 0.26 -6.33 21.62
CA LEU A 7 0.66 -5.09 20.95
C LEU A 7 -0.54 -4.23 20.51
N ILE A 8 -1.62 -4.90 20.08
CA ILE A 8 -2.88 -4.26 19.68
C ILE A 8 -3.52 -3.54 20.89
N SER A 9 -3.67 -4.22 22.03
CA SER A 9 -4.27 -3.62 23.22
C SER A 9 -3.46 -2.45 23.79
N ALA A 10 -2.12 -2.51 23.68
CA ALA A 10 -1.23 -1.41 24.08
C ALA A 10 -1.38 -0.19 23.16
N PHE A 11 -1.50 -0.41 21.85
CA PHE A 11 -1.73 0.64 20.87
C PHE A 11 -3.10 1.29 21.03
N GLU A 12 -4.17 0.51 21.19
CA GLU A 12 -5.54 1.04 21.36
C GLU A 12 -5.66 1.89 22.64
N THR A 13 -5.03 1.43 23.74
CA THR A 13 -5.02 2.16 25.01
C THR A 13 -4.25 3.49 24.93
N ALA A 14 -3.14 3.53 24.19
CA ALA A 14 -2.32 4.74 24.07
C ALA A 14 -2.84 5.73 23.01
N SER A 15 -3.39 5.23 21.90
CA SER A 15 -3.88 6.05 20.79
C SER A 15 -5.33 6.48 20.95
N GLY A 16 -6.12 5.77 21.77
CA GLY A 16 -7.56 5.98 21.90
C GLY A 16 -8.35 5.62 20.64
N LEU A 17 -7.71 4.95 19.67
CA LEU A 17 -8.30 4.54 18.40
C LEU A 17 -8.41 3.02 18.35
N ASN A 18 -9.51 2.52 17.79
CA ASN A 18 -9.70 1.09 17.54
C ASN A 18 -8.76 0.66 16.39
N ALA A 19 -7.90 -0.33 16.65
CA ALA A 19 -6.89 -0.77 15.70
C ALA A 19 -7.53 -1.34 14.42
N ILE A 20 -8.69 -1.99 14.56
CA ILE A 20 -9.44 -2.60 13.46
C ILE A 20 -9.99 -1.53 12.52
N GLU A 21 -10.54 -0.45 13.08
CA GLU A 21 -11.10 0.65 12.29
C GLU A 21 -10.01 1.39 11.53
N LEU A 22 -8.86 1.62 12.17
CA LEU A 22 -7.71 2.26 11.55
C LEU A 22 -7.13 1.41 10.42
N HIS A 23 -6.98 0.09 10.64
CA HIS A 23 -6.54 -0.85 9.61
C HIS A 23 -7.47 -0.83 8.41
N THR A 24 -8.79 -0.83 8.67
CA THR A 24 -9.82 -0.76 7.62
C THR A 24 -9.76 0.55 6.84
N PHE A 25 -9.53 1.69 7.52
CA PHE A 25 -9.38 2.99 6.86
C PHE A 25 -8.17 3.03 5.93
N PHE A 26 -7.01 2.56 6.38
CA PHE A 26 -5.82 2.48 5.54
C PHE A 26 -5.99 1.53 4.36
N ALA A 27 -6.68 0.41 4.55
CA ALA A 27 -7.04 -0.50 3.47
C ALA A 27 -7.86 0.20 2.37
N ILE A 28 -8.86 1.00 2.75
CA ILE A 28 -9.67 1.79 1.81
C ILE A 28 -8.80 2.83 1.08
N CYS A 29 -7.92 3.54 1.78
CA CYS A 29 -6.99 4.48 1.16
C CYS A 29 -6.06 3.80 0.14
N LEU A 30 -5.55 2.61 0.45
CA LEU A 30 -4.72 1.82 -0.46
C LEU A 30 -5.48 1.43 -1.73
N ILE A 31 -6.71 0.92 -1.57
CA ILE A 31 -7.59 0.55 -2.69
C ILE A 31 -7.91 1.78 -3.56
N ALA A 32 -8.21 2.93 -2.95
CA ALA A 32 -8.45 4.16 -3.68
C ALA A 32 -7.20 4.62 -4.47
N GLY A 33 -6.01 4.48 -3.89
CA GLY A 33 -4.74 4.75 -4.57
C GLY A 33 -4.50 3.83 -5.77
N LEU A 34 -4.82 2.53 -5.65
CA LEU A 34 -4.76 1.57 -6.74
C LEU A 34 -5.71 1.93 -7.89
N PHE A 35 -6.95 2.31 -7.58
CA PHE A 35 -7.90 2.78 -8.59
C PHE A 35 -7.42 4.06 -9.29
N LEU A 36 -6.85 5.00 -8.54
CA LEU A 36 -6.29 6.22 -9.11
C LEU A 36 -5.11 5.91 -10.05
N ALA A 37 -4.21 5.01 -9.66
CA ALA A 37 -3.11 4.55 -10.50
C ALA A 37 -3.62 3.85 -11.78
N TYR A 38 -4.64 3.01 -11.67
CA TYR A 38 -5.29 2.36 -12.81
C TYR A 38 -5.91 3.37 -13.78
N VAL A 39 -6.74 4.29 -13.28
CA VAL A 39 -7.37 5.33 -14.11
C VAL A 39 -6.33 6.23 -14.77
N TRP A 40 -5.25 6.56 -14.06
CA TRP A 40 -4.14 7.32 -14.61
C TRP A 40 -3.44 6.58 -15.74
N ALA A 41 -3.14 5.29 -15.57
CA ALA A 41 -2.54 4.44 -16.60
C ALA A 41 -3.43 4.32 -17.85
N VAL A 42 -4.75 4.16 -17.67
CA VAL A 42 -5.72 4.06 -18.78
C VAL A 42 -5.87 5.38 -19.53
N ARG A 43 -5.95 6.51 -18.82
CA ARG A 43 -6.24 7.82 -19.45
C ARG A 43 -5.03 8.50 -20.08
N LYS A 44 -3.86 8.44 -19.43
CA LYS A 44 -2.66 9.13 -19.91
C LYS A 44 -1.76 8.22 -20.75
N GLY A 45 -2.06 6.92 -20.79
CA GLY A 45 -1.09 5.89 -21.17
C GLY A 45 0.14 5.95 -20.25
N PHE A 46 1.11 5.09 -20.47
CA PHE A 46 2.44 5.25 -19.86
C PHE A 46 3.18 6.52 -20.35
N SER A 47 2.51 7.56 -20.85
CA SER A 47 3.17 8.76 -21.39
C SER A 47 3.89 9.61 -20.32
N GLY A 48 3.60 9.40 -19.04
CA GLY A 48 4.43 9.91 -17.94
C GLY A 48 5.72 9.10 -17.68
N PHE A 49 5.83 7.93 -18.29
CA PHE A 49 7.03 7.11 -18.36
C PHE A 49 7.61 7.25 -19.77
N GLN A 50 8.34 8.34 -20.01
CA GLN A 50 9.26 8.40 -21.14
C GLN A 50 10.22 7.21 -21.00
N MET A 51 9.99 6.18 -21.81
CA MET A 51 10.91 5.07 -21.95
C MET A 51 11.81 5.40 -23.12
N ASP A 52 13.05 5.78 -22.84
CA ASP A 52 14.09 5.99 -23.85
C ASP A 52 14.55 4.66 -24.50
N GLY A 53 13.70 3.63 -24.52
CA GLY A 53 14.02 2.29 -25.00
C GLY A 53 15.00 1.50 -24.12
N ASP A 54 15.40 2.05 -22.97
CA ASP A 54 16.37 1.40 -22.10
C ASP A 54 15.74 0.29 -21.25
N ILE A 55 16.35 -0.90 -21.29
CA ILE A 55 15.88 -2.14 -20.65
C ILE A 55 15.78 -1.95 -19.12
N PHE A 56 16.63 -1.11 -18.54
CA PHE A 56 16.60 -0.77 -17.13
C PHE A 56 15.37 0.06 -16.73
N GLY A 57 14.82 0.88 -17.64
CA GLY A 57 13.58 1.61 -17.40
C GLY A 57 12.37 0.68 -17.25
N TYR A 58 12.33 -0.39 -18.05
CA TYR A 58 11.29 -1.41 -17.97
C TYR A 58 11.40 -2.23 -16.67
N LEU A 59 12.62 -2.58 -16.27
CA LEU A 59 12.88 -3.29 -15.01
C LEU A 59 12.44 -2.47 -13.79
N ILE A 60 12.72 -1.16 -13.77
CA ILE A 60 12.28 -0.25 -12.69
C ILE A 60 10.76 -0.19 -12.61
N LEU A 61 10.07 -0.20 -13.74
CA LEU A 61 8.60 -0.15 -13.79
C LEU A 61 8.00 -1.44 -13.22
N ILE A 62 8.51 -2.60 -13.61
CA ILE A 62 8.13 -3.89 -13.04
C ILE A 62 8.41 -3.92 -11.53
N LEU A 63 9.58 -3.43 -11.10
CA LEU A 63 9.97 -3.44 -9.69
C LEU A 63 9.07 -2.53 -8.85
N LYS A 64 8.68 -1.36 -9.37
CA LYS A 64 7.69 -0.49 -8.73
C LYS A 64 6.32 -1.15 -8.62
N GLY A 65 5.87 -1.84 -9.68
CA GLY A 65 4.63 -2.61 -9.63
C GLY A 65 4.69 -3.73 -8.58
N ALA A 66 5.78 -4.49 -8.56
CA ALA A 66 6.00 -5.56 -7.59
C ALA A 66 6.05 -5.03 -6.15
N ALA A 67 6.70 -3.89 -5.90
CA ALA A 67 6.71 -3.25 -4.59
C ALA A 67 5.31 -2.87 -4.11
N VAL A 68 4.46 -2.34 -4.98
CA VAL A 68 3.06 -2.03 -4.64
C VAL A 68 2.30 -3.32 -4.28
N VAL A 69 2.47 -4.39 -5.06
CA VAL A 69 1.83 -5.69 -4.77
C VAL A 69 2.31 -6.26 -3.43
N ILE A 70 3.61 -6.17 -3.13
CA ILE A 70 4.18 -6.62 -1.86
C ILE A 70 3.60 -5.82 -0.69
N VAL A 71 3.48 -4.50 -0.81
CA VAL A 71 2.87 -3.64 0.22
C VAL A 71 1.41 -4.04 0.44
N VAL A 72 0.65 -4.30 -0.62
CA VAL A 72 -0.75 -4.75 -0.49
C VAL A 72 -0.82 -6.10 0.22
N ILE A 73 0.00 -7.09 -0.18
CA ILE A 73 0.00 -8.41 0.46
C ILE A 73 0.40 -8.30 1.93
N MET A 74 1.48 -7.58 2.25
CA MET A 74 1.90 -7.37 3.64
C MET A 74 0.83 -6.67 4.47
N PHE A 75 0.09 -5.72 3.90
CA PHE A 75 -0.89 -4.94 4.65
C PHE A 75 -2.23 -5.68 4.86
N PHE A 76 -2.61 -6.58 3.95
CA PHE A 76 -3.90 -7.27 3.99
C PHE A 76 -3.82 -8.73 4.47
N VAL A 77 -2.66 -9.38 4.37
CA VAL A 77 -2.49 -10.80 4.71
C VAL A 77 -1.77 -11.00 6.05
N TYR A 78 -0.82 -10.14 6.38
CA TYR A 78 -0.02 -10.20 7.60
C TYR A 78 -0.37 -9.05 8.54
#